data_AF-K2BP61-F1
#
_entry.id   AF-K2BP61-F1
#
_cell.length_a   1.000
_cell.length_b   1.000
_cell.length_c   1.000
_cell.angle_alpha   90.00
_cell.angle_beta   90.00
_cell.angle_gamma   90.00
#
_symmetry.space_group_name_H-M   'P 1'
#
loop_
_entity.id
_entity.type
_entity.pdbx_description
1 polymer ?
#
loop_
_entity_poly.entity_id
_entity_poly.type
_entity_poly.pdbx_seq_one_letter_code
_entity_poly.pdbx_strand_id
1 'polypeptide(L)'
;LTLLFLNTLLGTLLFVILRIQAGAWFVEVPVAMFMVFLKQLLLVSIVMMLAACSTKIVTVSLSVLIYVIGHGLDIFRMLAERKGNMFLASLTDFFIFVMPDFSLYETRVMVMHEIPARGSALALLALYTAAAVFFYLSLGGAALDRRDL
;
A
#
# COMPACT_ATOMS: atom_id res chain seq x y z
N LEU A 1 5.27 -14.93 -7.21
CA LEU A 1 4.38 -15.62 -8.16
C LEU A 1 2.96 -15.76 -7.63
N THR A 2 2.78 -16.19 -6.37
CA THR A 2 1.45 -16.33 -5.73
C THR A 2 0.62 -15.04 -5.69
N LEU A 3 1.21 -13.90 -5.32
CA LEU A 3 0.50 -12.60 -5.30
C LEU A 3 -0.03 -12.21 -6.68
N LEU A 4 0.83 -12.31 -7.70
CA LEU A 4 0.46 -12.01 -9.08
C LEU A 4 -0.68 -12.91 -9.55
N PHE A 5 -0.59 -14.22 -9.27
CA PHE A 5 -1.61 -15.19 -9.62
C PHE A 5 -2.95 -14.88 -8.94
N LEU A 6 -2.95 -14.70 -7.61
CA LEU A 6 -4.18 -14.41 -6.85
C LEU A 6 -4.80 -13.09 -7.27
N ASN A 7 -4.00 -12.04 -7.45
CA ASN A 7 -4.49 -10.73 -7.89
C ASN A 7 -5.09 -10.81 -9.29
N THR A 8 -4.45 -11.54 -10.20
CA THR A 8 -4.98 -11.76 -11.56
C THR A 8 -6.27 -12.57 -11.52
N LEU A 9 -6.32 -13.64 -10.73
CA LEU A 9 -7.51 -14.49 -10.59
C LEU A 9 -8.70 -13.71 -10.01
N LEU A 10 -8.51 -13.02 -8.88
CA LEU A 10 -9.57 -12.27 -8.22
C LEU A 10 -10.00 -11.06 -9.05
N GLY A 11 -9.05 -10.36 -9.68
CA GLY A 11 -9.35 -9.22 -10.54
C GLY A 11 -10.08 -9.61 -11.81
N THR A 12 -9.70 -10.72 -12.46
CA THR A 12 -10.45 -11.26 -13.61
C THR A 12 -11.84 -11.74 -13.20
N LEU A 13 -11.99 -12.40 -12.05
CA LEU A 13 -13.29 -12.78 -11.53
C LEU A 13 -14.19 -11.55 -11.29
N LEU A 14 -13.68 -10.51 -10.64
CA LEU A 14 -14.39 -9.25 -10.42
C LEU A 14 -14.80 -8.61 -11.75
N PHE A 15 -13.89 -8.58 -12.72
CA PHE A 15 -14.15 -8.04 -14.05
C PHE A 15 -15.29 -8.80 -14.75
N VAL A 16 -15.30 -10.12 -14.69
CA VAL A 16 -16.36 -10.97 -15.25
C VAL A 16 -17.70 -10.72 -14.54
N ILE A 17 -17.71 -10.62 -13.20
CA ILE A 17 -18.93 -10.33 -12.43
C ILE A 17 -19.51 -8.98 -12.84
N LEU A 18 -18.69 -7.93 -12.91
CA LEU A 18 -19.12 -6.59 -13.33
C LEU A 18 -19.62 -6.59 -14.77
N ARG A 19 -18.99 -7.36 -15.67
CA ARG A 19 -19.44 -7.51 -17.05
C ARG A 19 -20.83 -8.14 -17.13
N ILE A 20 -21.08 -9.20 -16.35
CA ILE A 20 -22.36 -9.92 -16.31
C ILE A 20 -23.45 -9.04 -15.70
N GLN A 21 -23.16 -8.33 -14.60
CA GLN A 21 -24.19 -7.59 -13.86
C GLN A 21 -24.48 -6.19 -14.44
N ALA A 22 -23.45 -5.46 -14.87
CA ALA A 22 -23.60 -4.06 -15.29
C ALA A 22 -23.60 -3.87 -16.81
N GLY A 23 -23.22 -4.89 -17.60
CA GLY A 23 -23.16 -4.79 -19.05
C GLY A 23 -22.17 -3.73 -19.58
N ALA A 24 -21.33 -3.15 -18.72
CA ALA A 24 -20.40 -2.08 -19.02
C ALA A 24 -18.94 -2.58 -19.00
N TRP A 25 -18.07 -1.87 -19.71
CA TRP A 25 -16.63 -2.09 -19.71
C TRP A 25 -15.97 -0.99 -18.88
N PHE A 26 -15.54 -1.34 -17.67
CA PHE A 26 -14.83 -0.41 -16.78
C PHE A 26 -13.32 -0.56 -16.98
N VAL A 27 -12.71 0.44 -17.63
CA VAL A 27 -11.26 0.49 -17.88
C VAL A 27 -10.49 0.74 -16.57
N GLU A 28 -11.19 1.18 -15.53
CA GLU A 28 -10.69 1.42 -14.19
C GLU A 28 -10.33 0.12 -13.47
N VAL A 29 -10.91 -1.03 -13.86
CA VAL A 29 -10.69 -2.32 -13.17
C VAL A 29 -9.23 -2.78 -13.30
N PRO A 30 -8.60 -2.84 -14.49
CA PRO A 30 -7.17 -3.10 -14.60
C PRO A 30 -6.28 -2.15 -13.78
N VAL A 31 -6.63 -0.86 -13.73
CA VAL A 31 -5.89 0.14 -12.94
C VAL A 31 -6.00 -0.16 -11.44
N ALA A 32 -7.19 -0.48 -10.95
CA ALA A 32 -7.41 -0.88 -9.57
C ALA A 32 -6.67 -2.19 -9.23
N MET A 33 -6.68 -3.17 -10.13
CA MET A 33 -5.91 -4.41 -9.96
C MET A 33 -4.41 -4.13 -9.83
N PHE A 34 -3.89 -3.20 -10.63
CA PHE A 34 -2.49 -2.79 -10.55
C PHE A 34 -2.16 -2.09 -9.23
N MET A 35 -3.00 -1.15 -8.76
CA MET A 35 -2.78 -0.48 -7.47
C MET A 35 -2.83 -1.47 -6.30
N VAL A 36 -3.78 -2.41 -6.29
CA VAL A 36 -3.87 -3.45 -5.27
C VAL A 36 -2.62 -4.33 -5.28
N PHE A 37 -2.11 -4.69 -6.45
CA PHE A 37 -0.87 -5.44 -6.57
C PHE A 37 0.32 -4.69 -5.96
N LEU A 38 0.49 -3.41 -6.29
CA LEU A 38 1.56 -2.59 -5.73
C LEU A 38 1.44 -2.49 -4.19
N LYS A 39 0.23 -2.28 -3.68
CA LYS A 39 -0.06 -2.26 -2.24
C LYS A 39 0.32 -3.56 -1.55
N GLN A 40 -0.02 -4.70 -2.15
CA GLN A 40 0.31 -6.02 -1.63
C GLN A 40 1.82 -6.29 -1.64
N LEU A 41 2.54 -5.88 -2.70
CA LEU A 41 4.00 -5.99 -2.76
C LEU A 41 4.66 -5.24 -1.60
N LEU A 42 4.22 -4.01 -1.36
CA LEU A 42 4.72 -3.19 -0.26
C LEU A 42 4.46 -3.85 1.09
N LEU A 43 3.22 -4.27 1.35
CA LEU A 43 2.86 -4.94 2.60
C LEU A 43 3.69 -6.21 2.83
N VAL A 44 3.85 -7.04 1.79
CA VAL A 44 4.64 -8.28 1.89
C VAL A 44 6.12 -7.97 2.15
N SER A 45 6.69 -6.94 1.55
CA SER A 45 8.09 -6.56 1.82
C SER A 45 8.31 -6.18 3.29
N ILE A 46 7.37 -5.47 3.90
CA ILE A 46 7.41 -5.09 5.32
C ILE A 46 7.27 -6.34 6.20
N VAL A 47 6.33 -7.23 5.88
CA VAL A 47 6.14 -8.48 6.62
C VAL A 47 7.40 -9.34 6.57
N MET A 48 8.05 -9.44 5.41
CA MET A 48 9.31 -10.18 5.25
C MET A 48 10.45 -9.55 6.07
N MET A 49 10.55 -8.22 6.08
CA MET A 49 11.51 -7.51 6.93
C MET A 49 11.26 -7.77 8.43
N LEU A 50 10.01 -7.68 8.88
CA LEU A 50 9.65 -7.97 10.27
C LEU A 50 9.90 -9.44 10.65
N ALA A 51 9.63 -10.36 9.74
CA ALA A 51 9.88 -11.79 9.94
C ALA A 51 11.37 -12.11 10.08
N ALA A 52 12.25 -11.33 9.46
CA ALA A 52 13.69 -11.48 9.64
C ALA A 52 14.16 -11.17 11.07
N CYS A 53 13.57 -10.15 11.70
CA CYS A 53 14.02 -9.60 12.98
C CYS A 53 13.13 -9.98 14.18
N SER A 54 12.04 -10.71 13.97
CA SER A 54 11.03 -10.92 15.02
C SER A 54 10.38 -12.31 15.03
N THR A 55 9.61 -12.57 16.09
CA THR A 55 8.84 -13.82 16.21
C THR A 55 7.55 -13.73 15.40
N LYS A 56 6.99 -14.88 15.01
CA LYS A 56 5.77 -14.96 14.19
C LYS A 56 4.60 -14.12 14.74
N ILE A 57 4.36 -14.17 16.05
CA ILE A 57 3.28 -13.43 16.70
C ILE A 57 3.51 -11.92 16.59
N VAL A 58 4.74 -11.47 16.88
CA VAL A 58 5.10 -10.05 16.83
C VAL A 58 5.04 -9.54 15.39
N THR A 59 5.51 -10.31 14.41
CA THR A 59 5.42 -9.96 12.98
C THR A 59 3.97 -9.75 12.55
N VAL A 60 3.06 -10.65 12.93
CA VAL A 60 1.63 -10.51 12.60
C VAL A 60 1.06 -9.26 13.26
N SER A 61 1.25 -9.09 14.57
CA SER A 61 0.74 -7.93 15.30
C SER A 61 1.26 -6.60 14.76
N LEU A 62 2.57 -6.50 14.48
CA LEU A 62 3.18 -5.29 13.92
C LEU A 62 2.75 -5.03 12.47
N SER A 63 2.59 -6.08 11.65
CA SER A 63 2.10 -5.90 10.27
C SER A 63 0.69 -5.32 10.25
N VAL A 64 -0.20 -5.78 11.13
CA VAL A 64 -1.56 -5.22 11.28
C VAL A 64 -1.49 -3.79 11.79
N LEU A 65 -0.64 -3.50 12.78
CA LEU A 65 -0.48 -2.15 13.31
C LEU A 65 0.02 -1.17 12.23
N ILE A 66 1.06 -1.54 11.47
CA ILE A 66 1.61 -0.73 10.37
C ILE A 66 0.54 -0.54 9.29
N TYR A 67 -0.23 -1.58 8.96
CA TYR A 67 -1.31 -1.50 7.99
C TYR A 67 -2.40 -0.50 8.43
N VAL A 68 -2.82 -0.55 9.70
CA VAL A 68 -3.83 0.36 10.25
C VAL A 68 -3.30 1.79 10.34
N ILE A 69 -2.08 1.98 10.84
CA ILE A 69 -1.47 3.31 10.94
C ILE A 69 -1.28 3.92 9.55
N GLY A 70 -0.69 3.18 8.61
CA GLY A 70 -0.43 3.66 7.25
C GLY A 70 -1.70 4.03 6.48
N HIS A 71 -2.87 3.50 6.85
CA HIS A 71 -4.17 3.95 6.35
C HIS A 71 -4.71 5.20 7.06
N GLY A 72 -4.41 5.34 8.36
CA GLY A 72 -4.87 6.46 9.16
C GLY A 72 -4.07 7.75 8.98
N LEU A 73 -2.84 7.69 8.46
CA LEU A 73 -1.94 8.84 8.37
C LEU A 73 -2.55 10.04 7.66
N ASP A 74 -3.13 9.84 6.48
CA ASP A 74 -3.75 10.93 5.71
C ASP A 74 -4.94 11.56 6.46
N ILE A 75 -5.78 10.73 7.11
CA ILE A 75 -6.91 11.20 7.93
C ILE A 75 -6.42 12.02 9.13
N PHE A 76 -5.38 11.55 9.82
CA PHE A 76 -4.80 12.28 10.95
C PHE A 76 -4.19 13.62 10.52
N ARG A 77 -3.54 13.64 9.36
CA ARG A 77 -3.00 14.87 8.78
C ARG A 77 -4.10 15.86 8.47
N MET A 78 -5.14 15.44 7.74
CA MET A 78 -6.29 16.30 7.44
C MET A 78 -6.97 16.84 8.71
N LEU A 79 -7.10 16.01 9.74
CA LEU A 79 -7.68 16.41 11.02
C LEU A 79 -6.80 17.43 11.77
N ALA A 80 -5.47 17.25 11.71
CA ALA A 80 -4.51 18.16 12.33
C ALA A 80 -4.50 19.53 11.64
N GLU A 81 -4.48 19.54 10.30
CA GLU A 81 -4.55 20.75 9.48
C GLU A 81 -5.87 21.51 9.73
N ARG A 82 -7.01 20.79 9.76
CA ARG A 82 -8.33 21.39 10.02
C ARG A 82 -8.45 22.00 11.42
N LYS A 83 -7.77 21.44 12.42
CA LYS A 83 -7.72 21.98 13.78
C LYS A 83 -6.67 23.08 13.96
N GLY A 84 -5.88 23.39 12.93
CA GLY A 84 -4.79 24.38 13.00
C GLY A 84 -3.64 23.95 13.90
N ASN A 85 -3.52 22.66 14.24
CA ASN A 85 -2.47 22.17 15.13
C ASN A 85 -1.22 21.78 14.32
N MET A 86 -0.33 22.76 14.14
CA MET A 86 0.92 22.60 13.37
C MET A 86 1.83 21.50 13.93
N PHE A 87 1.83 21.27 15.25
CA PHE A 87 2.64 20.22 15.86
C PHE A 87 2.16 18.83 15.43
N LEU A 88 0.84 18.56 15.50
CA LEU A 88 0.31 17.29 15.03
C LEU A 88 0.50 17.12 13.52
N ALA A 89 0.32 18.17 12.72
CA ALA A 89 0.54 18.11 11.27
C ALA A 89 1.99 17.72 10.94
N SER A 90 2.96 18.38 11.58
CA SER A 90 4.38 18.07 11.39
C SER A 90 4.74 16.66 11.88
N LEU A 91 4.13 16.19 12.96
CA LEU A 91 4.33 14.82 13.45
C LEU A 91 3.80 13.79 12.46
N THR A 92 2.62 14.03 11.88
CA THR A 92 2.04 13.16 10.86
C THR A 92 2.86 13.16 9.58
N ASP A 93 3.36 14.31 9.14
CA ASP A 93 4.27 14.41 7.99
C ASP A 93 5.54 13.58 8.21
N PHE A 94 6.14 13.64 9.41
CA PHE A 94 7.28 12.80 9.76
C PHE A 94 6.94 11.31 9.63
N PHE A 95 5.79 10.87 10.14
CA PHE A 95 5.37 9.48 10.01
C PHE A 95 5.08 9.06 8.57
N ILE A 96 4.60 9.94 7.69
CA ILE A 96 4.42 9.68 6.26
C ILE A 96 5.76 9.40 5.56
N PHE A 97 6.86 9.99 6.03
CA PHE A 97 8.20 9.69 5.49
C PHE A 97 8.78 8.37 5.98
N VAL A 98 8.41 7.92 7.18
CA VAL A 98 8.97 6.72 7.81
C VAL A 98 8.12 5.47 7.54
N MET A 99 6.81 5.64 7.54
CA MET A 99 5.84 4.58 7.33
C MET A 99 5.18 4.73 5.96
N PRO A 100 4.84 3.61 5.31
CA PRO A 100 4.20 3.67 4.01
C PRO A 100 2.77 4.17 4.16
N ASP A 101 2.45 5.22 3.41
CA ASP A 101 1.09 5.71 3.27
C ASP A 101 0.29 4.78 2.34
N PHE A 102 -0.64 4.01 2.92
CA PHE A 102 -1.47 3.06 2.19
C PHE A 102 -2.69 3.71 1.54
N SER A 103 -3.00 4.97 1.87
CA SER A 103 -4.08 5.75 1.27
C SER A 103 -3.80 6.07 -0.20
N LEU A 104 -2.51 6.24 -0.56
CA LEU A 104 -2.06 6.49 -1.94
C LEU A 104 -2.46 5.39 -2.95
N TYR A 105 -2.75 4.20 -2.46
CA TYR A 105 -3.14 3.04 -3.26
C TYR A 105 -4.67 2.86 -3.35
N GLU A 106 -5.45 3.74 -2.72
CA GLU A 106 -6.90 3.66 -2.75
C GLU A 106 -7.49 4.31 -4.01
N THR A 107 -8.17 3.51 -4.83
CA THR A 107 -8.89 4.00 -6.02
C THR A 107 -10.23 4.64 -5.69
N ARG A 108 -10.74 4.49 -4.45
CA ARG A 108 -12.09 4.94 -4.08
C ARG A 108 -12.29 6.43 -4.31
N VAL A 109 -11.30 7.25 -3.94
CA VAL A 109 -11.36 8.69 -4.10
C VAL A 109 -11.39 9.06 -5.58
N MET A 110 -10.59 8.40 -6.41
CA MET A 110 -10.56 8.61 -7.87
C MET A 110 -11.90 8.26 -8.52
N VAL A 111 -12.51 7.13 -8.14
CA VAL A 111 -13.79 6.68 -8.70
C VAL A 111 -14.95 7.57 -8.23
N MET A 112 -15.00 7.94 -6.94
CA MET A 112 -16.07 8.78 -6.40
C MET A 112 -16.08 10.21 -6.95
N HIS A 113 -14.92 10.73 -7.33
CA HIS A 113 -14.77 12.10 -7.83
C HIS A 113 -14.54 12.14 -9.35
N GLU A 114 -14.70 11.01 -10.05
CA GLU A 114 -14.48 10.88 -11.51
C GLU A 114 -13.12 11.43 -11.98
N ILE A 115 -12.09 11.33 -11.13
CA ILE A 115 -10.76 11.84 -11.45
C ILE A 115 -10.05 10.79 -12.31
N PRO A 116 -9.69 11.11 -13.57
CA PRO A 116 -9.02 10.15 -14.43
C PRO A 116 -7.65 9.79 -13.86
N ALA A 117 -7.36 8.49 -13.80
CA ALA A 117 -6.07 7.99 -13.37
C ALA A 117 -4.97 8.45 -14.34
N ARG A 118 -4.20 9.46 -13.94
CA ARG A 118 -3.07 9.96 -14.74
C ARG A 118 -1.98 8.90 -14.77
N GLY A 119 -1.61 8.44 -15.97
CA GLY A 119 -0.57 7.42 -16.15
C GLY A 119 0.78 7.80 -15.51
N SER A 120 1.12 9.09 -15.49
CA SER A 120 2.31 9.60 -14.80
C SER A 120 2.27 9.39 -13.28
N ALA A 121 1.10 9.57 -12.66
CA ALA A 121 0.92 9.31 -11.23
C ALA A 121 1.05 7.81 -10.92
N LEU A 122 0.51 6.94 -11.79
CA LEU A 122 0.68 5.48 -11.66
C LEU A 122 2.14 5.05 -11.79
N ALA A 123 2.88 5.64 -12.73
CA ALA A 123 4.31 5.35 -12.91
C ALA A 123 5.13 5.80 -11.70
N LEU A 124 4.86 6.99 -11.16
CA LEU A 124 5.51 7.48 -9.93
C LEU A 124 5.16 6.59 -8.74
N LEU A 125 3.90 6.17 -8.60
CA LEU A 125 3.49 5.26 -7.53
C LEU A 125 4.19 3.90 -7.66
N ALA A 126 4.36 3.37 -8.87
CA ALA A 126 5.09 2.14 -9.11
C ALA A 126 6.58 2.28 -8.75
N LEU A 127 7.22 3.38 -9.13
CA LEU A 127 8.62 3.67 -8.79
C LEU A 127 8.80 3.81 -7.28
N TYR A 128 7.92 4.57 -6.62
CA TYR A 128 7.88 4.71 -5.17
C TYR A 128 7.74 3.34 -4.49
N THR A 129 6.81 2.51 -4.95
CA THR A 129 6.60 1.16 -4.43
C THR A 129 7.85 0.30 -4.60
N ALA A 130 8.49 0.34 -5.77
CA ALA A 130 9.70 -0.43 -6.03
C ALA A 130 10.86 0.00 -5.12
N ALA A 131 11.06 1.31 -4.94
CA ALA A 131 12.07 1.84 -4.03
C ALA A 131 11.82 1.43 -2.57
N ALA A 132 10.57 1.55 -2.10
CA ALA A 132 10.18 1.15 -0.75
C ALA A 132 10.33 -0.37 -0.52
N VAL A 133 9.90 -1.19 -1.48
CA VAL A 133 10.08 -2.66 -1.43
C VAL A 133 11.56 -3.01 -1.35
N PHE A 134 12.39 -2.40 -2.20
CA PHE A 134 13.84 -2.62 -2.17
C PHE A 134 14.42 -2.26 -0.81
N PHE A 135 14.08 -1.08 -0.28
CA PHE A 135 14.52 -0.63 1.05
C PHE A 135 14.15 -1.61 2.17
N TYR A 136 12.88 -2.03 2.28
CA TYR A 136 12.46 -2.95 3.34
C TYR A 136 13.11 -4.33 3.20
N LEU A 137 13.25 -4.85 1.97
CA LEU A 137 13.92 -6.12 1.74
C LEU A 137 15.42 -6.04 2.05
N SER A 138 16.09 -4.93 1.71
CA SER A 138 17.50 -4.71 2.08
C SER A 138 17.69 -4.65 3.60
N LEU A 139 16.79 -3.97 4.32
CA LEU A 139 16.80 -3.96 5.78
C LEU A 139 16.59 -5.36 6.37
N GLY A 140 15.64 -6.13 5.82
CA GLY A 140 15.39 -7.50 6.22
C GLY A 140 16.61 -8.40 5.97
N GLY A 141 17.26 -8.26 4.81
CA GLY A 141 18.48 -8.99 4.48
C GLY A 141 19.64 -8.66 5.42
N ALA A 142 19.87 -7.38 5.72
CA ALA A 142 20.90 -6.95 6.67
C ALA A 142 20.62 -7.45 8.09
N ALA A 143 19.35 -7.53 8.50
CA ALA A 143 18.97 -8.08 9.80
C ALA A 143 19.21 -9.60 9.89
N LEU A 144 18.98 -10.35 8.80
CA LEU A 144 19.28 -11.78 8.72
C LEU A 144 20.78 -12.04 8.79
N ASP A 145 21.57 -11.31 7.99
CA ASP A 145 23.04 -11.45 7.95
C ASP A 145 23.68 -11.31 9.33
N ARG A 146 23.22 -10.34 10.13
CA ARG A 146 23.67 -10.16 11.52
C ARG A 146 23.21 -11.22 12.49
N ARG A 147 22.11 -11.92 12.22
CA ARG A 147 21.57 -12.97 13.09
C ARG A 147 22.27 -14.31 12.86
N ASP A 148 22.73 -14.53 11.63
CA ASP A 148 23.35 -15.78 11.21
C ASP A 148 24.89 -15.79 11.43
N LEU A 149 25.50 -14.62 11.71
CA LEU A 149 26.89 -14.43 12.20
C LEU A 149 27.04 -14.69 13.70
#